data_AF-A0A8B6CY24-F1
#
_entry.id   AF-A0A8B6CY24-F1
#
_cell.length_a   1.000
_cell.length_b   1.000
_cell.length_c   1.000
_cell.angle_alpha   90.00
_cell.angle_beta   90.00
_cell.angle_gamma   90.00
#
_symmetry.space_group_name_H-M   'P 1'
#
loop_
_entity.id
_entity.type
_entity.pdbx_description
1 polymer ?
#
loop_
_entity_poly.entity_id
_entity_poly.type
_entity_poly.pdbx_seq_one_letter_code
_entity_poly.pdbx_strand_id
1 'polypeptide(L)'
;MDMINMFKNKDIANIPWSYATINQGDCILIPAGYLHQVRSYGRGISFSILFAPSKVFDSSDCKLTTDENGQKKEERLSDAAYVWVVRDSKRQISAMNMEPSILKKYLDLLLRADDEIHYEKFEHFFEDALEQYPDHTSAREAFDVLTDKPGQTELTRDQLENIKPNKLVHLSRIFNDARTKQGNFVRDEL
;
A
#
# COMPACT_ATOMS: atom_id res chain seq x y z
N MET A 1 -11.08 -29.64 10.26
CA MET A 1 -11.51 -29.30 11.64
C MET A 1 -10.31 -28.64 12.29
N ASP A 2 -10.46 -27.40 12.75
CA ASP A 2 -9.38 -26.70 13.44
C ASP A 2 -9.45 -27.15 14.91
N MET A 3 -8.58 -28.08 15.28
CA MET A 3 -8.52 -28.63 16.65
C MET A 3 -7.19 -28.23 17.28
N ILE A 4 -7.25 -27.58 18.43
CA ILE A 4 -6.07 -27.26 19.22
C ILE A 4 -5.81 -28.41 20.17
N ASN A 5 -4.55 -28.88 20.25
CA ASN A 5 -4.17 -29.88 21.23
C ASN A 5 -4.14 -29.24 22.64
N MET A 6 -5.24 -29.42 23.37
CA MET A 6 -5.43 -28.89 24.72
C MET A 6 -4.54 -29.57 25.77
N PHE A 7 -4.01 -30.76 25.50
CA PHE A 7 -3.05 -31.42 26.39
C PHE A 7 -1.69 -30.72 26.37
N LYS A 8 -1.29 -30.20 25.21
CA LYS A 8 -0.05 -29.44 25.01
C LYS A 8 -0.21 -27.97 25.41
N ASN A 9 -1.35 -27.35 25.11
CA ASN A 9 -1.60 -25.93 25.33
C ASN A 9 -2.80 -25.71 26.26
N LYS A 10 -2.64 -26.11 27.52
CA LYS A 10 -3.74 -26.12 28.51
C LYS A 10 -4.32 -24.73 28.76
N ASP A 11 -3.46 -23.70 28.74
CA ASP A 11 -3.86 -22.34 29.04
C ASP A 11 -4.79 -21.72 27.98
N ILE A 12 -4.75 -22.24 26.75
CA ILE A 12 -5.66 -21.80 25.67
C ILE A 12 -7.12 -22.07 26.04
N ALA A 13 -7.40 -23.09 26.87
CA ALA A 13 -8.76 -23.42 27.30
C ALA A 13 -9.44 -22.28 28.06
N ASN A 14 -8.63 -21.48 28.74
CA ASN A 14 -9.09 -20.44 29.64
C ASN A 14 -9.15 -19.06 28.97
N ILE A 15 -8.72 -18.95 27.70
CA ILE A 15 -8.72 -17.68 26.98
C ILE A 15 -10.16 -17.39 26.51
N PRO A 16 -10.78 -16.27 26.94
CA PRO A 16 -12.07 -15.88 26.42
C PRO A 16 -11.92 -15.53 24.94
N TRP A 17 -12.79 -16.09 24.11
CA TRP A 17 -12.85 -15.79 22.69
C TRP A 17 -14.30 -15.55 22.28
N SER A 18 -14.46 -14.88 21.15
CA SER A 18 -15.76 -14.62 20.54
C SER A 18 -15.62 -14.87 19.04
N TYR A 19 -16.71 -15.26 18.40
CA TYR A 19 -16.78 -15.35 16.95
C TYR A 19 -17.94 -14.54 16.42
N ALA A 20 -17.78 -14.06 15.20
CA ALA A 20 -18.81 -13.38 14.44
C ALA A 20 -18.78 -13.89 13.01
N THR A 21 -19.95 -13.94 12.38
CA THR A 21 -20.07 -14.17 10.94
C THR A 21 -20.31 -12.82 10.28
N ILE A 22 -19.46 -12.48 9.31
CA ILE A 22 -19.53 -11.23 8.54
C ILE A 22 -20.16 -11.55 7.19
N ASN A 23 -21.32 -10.95 6.90
CA ASN A 23 -21.97 -11.05 5.60
C ASN A 23 -21.63 -9.84 4.71
N GLN A 24 -22.16 -9.83 3.49
CA GLN A 24 -21.96 -8.71 2.57
C GLN A 24 -22.48 -7.40 3.18
N GLY A 25 -21.61 -6.40 3.26
CA GLY A 25 -21.93 -5.07 3.81
C GLY A 25 -21.69 -4.94 5.30
N ASP A 26 -21.50 -6.04 6.04
CA ASP A 26 -21.19 -5.99 7.46
C ASP A 26 -19.77 -5.44 7.68
N CYS A 27 -19.62 -4.64 8.74
CA CYS A 27 -18.34 -4.10 9.19
C CYS A 27 -18.07 -4.53 10.64
N ILE A 28 -16.83 -4.93 10.93
CA ILE A 28 -16.38 -5.23 12.29
C ILE A 28 -15.26 -4.29 12.69
N LEU A 29 -15.33 -3.76 13.92
CA LEU A 29 -14.23 -3.02 14.53
C LEU A 29 -13.43 -3.96 15.44
N ILE A 30 -12.14 -4.11 15.17
CA ILE A 30 -11.23 -4.86 16.03
C ILE A 30 -10.28 -3.85 16.70
N PRO A 31 -10.40 -3.63 18.03
CA PRO A 31 -9.51 -2.70 18.72
C PRO A 31 -8.05 -3.15 18.68
N ALA A 32 -7.13 -2.21 18.85
CA ALA A 32 -5.69 -2.52 18.91
C ALA A 32 -5.38 -3.51 20.05
N GLY A 33 -4.50 -4.47 19.78
CA GLY A 33 -4.06 -5.48 20.75
C GLY A 33 -4.92 -6.75 20.79
N TYR A 34 -6.02 -6.83 20.00
CA TYR A 34 -6.86 -8.03 19.94
C TYR A 34 -6.37 -9.01 18.88
N LEU A 35 -6.06 -10.24 19.32
CA LEU A 35 -5.78 -11.36 18.41
C LEU A 35 -7.07 -11.78 17.71
N HIS A 36 -6.99 -11.95 16.39
CA HIS A 36 -8.13 -12.36 15.57
C HIS A 36 -7.68 -13.30 14.47
N GLN A 37 -8.59 -14.18 14.05
CA GLN A 37 -8.39 -15.11 12.94
C GLN A 37 -9.63 -15.04 12.05
N VAL A 38 -9.41 -14.98 10.74
CA VAL A 38 -10.48 -14.86 9.75
C VAL A 38 -10.53 -16.14 8.92
N ARG A 39 -11.75 -16.63 8.68
CA ARG A 39 -12.01 -17.77 7.81
C ARG A 39 -13.05 -17.40 6.78
N SER A 40 -12.74 -17.62 5.50
CA SER A 40 -13.72 -17.50 4.44
C SER A 40 -14.51 -18.79 4.28
N TYR A 41 -15.83 -18.67 4.19
CA TYR A 41 -16.76 -19.78 3.88
C TYR A 41 -17.30 -19.71 2.45
N GLY A 42 -16.86 -18.73 1.64
CA GLY A 42 -17.29 -18.54 0.26
C GLY A 42 -16.28 -17.73 -0.57
N ARG A 43 -16.69 -17.31 -1.77
CA ARG A 43 -15.90 -16.37 -2.59
C ARG A 43 -16.39 -14.94 -2.30
N GLY A 44 -15.48 -14.09 -1.88
CA GLY A 44 -15.76 -12.69 -1.58
C GLY A 44 -14.47 -11.92 -1.39
N ILE A 45 -14.56 -10.60 -1.50
CA ILE A 45 -13.46 -9.68 -1.19
C ILE A 45 -13.87 -8.91 0.06
N SER A 46 -12.95 -8.83 1.01
CA SER A 46 -13.08 -8.01 2.21
C SER A 46 -11.91 -7.04 2.26
N PHE A 47 -12.15 -5.84 2.78
CA PHE A 47 -11.13 -4.82 2.96
C PHE A 47 -10.97 -4.52 4.45
N SER A 48 -9.74 -4.26 4.88
CA SER A 48 -9.42 -3.92 6.27
C SER A 48 -8.67 -2.61 6.31
N ILE A 49 -9.12 -1.69 7.15
CA ILE A 49 -8.49 -0.39 7.35
C ILE A 49 -7.95 -0.35 8.77
N LEU A 50 -6.64 -0.22 8.89
CA LEU A 50 -6.00 0.04 10.18
C LEU A 50 -5.93 1.55 10.39
N PHE A 51 -6.46 2.01 11.52
CA PHE A 51 -6.37 3.42 11.91
C PHE A 51 -6.14 3.52 13.42
N ALA A 52 -5.42 4.56 13.84
CA ALA A 52 -5.32 4.92 15.25
C ALA A 52 -6.50 5.85 15.59
N PRO A 53 -7.31 5.54 16.61
CA PRO A 53 -8.38 6.44 17.01
C PRO A 53 -7.79 7.73 17.57
N SER A 54 -8.10 8.86 16.94
CA SER A 54 -7.82 10.18 17.49
C SER A 54 -9.08 10.76 18.13
N LYS A 55 -8.92 11.48 19.25
CA LYS A 55 -10.01 12.25 19.86
C LYS A 55 -10.37 13.50 19.06
N VAL A 56 -9.44 13.95 18.21
CA VAL A 56 -9.57 15.17 17.41
C VAL A 56 -9.23 14.83 15.97
N PHE A 57 -10.13 15.19 15.06
CA PHE A 57 -9.89 15.07 13.64
C PHE A 57 -9.29 16.38 13.12
N ASP A 58 -8.08 16.32 12.57
CA ASP A 58 -7.44 17.45 11.89
C ASP A 58 -7.68 17.31 10.38
N SER A 59 -8.52 18.20 9.84
CA SER A 59 -8.89 18.21 8.42
C SER A 59 -8.00 19.13 7.57
N SER A 60 -6.97 19.73 8.14
CA SER A 60 -6.14 20.75 7.47
C SER A 60 -5.45 20.26 6.18
N ASP A 61 -5.12 18.96 6.11
CA ASP A 61 -4.46 18.33 4.94
C ASP A 61 -5.41 17.41 4.14
N CYS A 62 -6.72 17.47 4.37
CA CYS A 62 -7.68 16.73 3.57
C CYS A 62 -7.92 17.43 2.22
N LYS A 63 -7.72 16.71 1.10
CA LYS A 63 -8.14 17.17 -0.23
C LYS A 63 -9.67 17.11 -0.32
N LEU A 64 -10.32 18.20 0.06
CA LEU A 64 -11.79 18.32 -0.02
C LEU A 64 -12.23 18.28 -1.50
N THR A 65 -13.20 17.43 -1.80
CA THR A 65 -13.83 17.40 -3.12
C THR A 65 -14.85 18.55 -3.20
N THR A 66 -14.93 19.19 -4.36
CA THR A 66 -15.90 20.26 -4.59
C THR A 66 -17.18 19.63 -5.15
N ASP A 67 -18.33 19.92 -4.53
CA ASP A 67 -19.61 19.50 -5.04
C ASP A 67 -20.02 20.28 -6.30
N GLU A 68 -21.13 19.87 -6.91
CA GLU A 68 -21.72 20.48 -8.10
C GLU A 68 -22.12 21.96 -7.92
N ASN A 69 -22.18 22.45 -6.68
CA ASN A 69 -22.46 23.84 -6.31
C ASN A 69 -21.19 24.63 -5.92
N GLY A 70 -19.99 24.06 -6.08
CA GLY A 70 -18.75 24.74 -5.73
C GLY A 70 -18.36 24.66 -4.25
N GLN A 71 -19.09 23.90 -3.43
CA GLN A 71 -18.81 23.76 -1.99
C GLN A 71 -17.84 22.62 -1.72
N LYS A 72 -16.84 22.88 -0.88
CA LYS A 72 -15.91 21.86 -0.42
C LYS A 72 -16.62 20.91 0.54
N LYS A 73 -16.68 19.62 0.21
CA LYS A 73 -17.31 18.59 1.02
C LYS A 73 -16.26 17.60 1.53
N GLU A 74 -16.35 17.27 2.82
CA GLU A 74 -15.64 16.14 3.40
C GLU A 74 -16.34 14.83 2.98
N GLU A 75 -15.61 13.93 2.34
CA GLU A 75 -16.13 12.61 1.97
C GLU A 75 -15.98 11.67 3.16
N ARG A 76 -17.11 11.14 3.65
CA ARG A 76 -17.10 10.16 4.74
C ARG A 76 -16.60 8.83 4.21
N LEU A 77 -15.98 8.05 5.10
CA LEU A 77 -15.64 6.65 4.81
C LEU A 77 -16.88 5.80 4.44
N SER A 78 -18.09 6.20 4.85
CA SER A 78 -19.33 5.54 4.42
C SER A 78 -19.73 5.87 2.98
N ASP A 79 -19.29 7.03 2.48
CA ASP A 79 -19.74 7.62 1.23
C ASP A 79 -18.74 7.38 0.10
N ALA A 80 -17.48 7.10 0.46
CA ALA A 80 -16.43 6.80 -0.49
C ALA A 80 -16.63 5.43 -1.16
N ALA A 81 -16.40 5.40 -2.47
CA ALA A 81 -16.56 4.21 -3.29
C ALA A 81 -15.31 3.32 -3.23
N TYR A 82 -15.25 2.39 -2.27
CA TYR A 82 -14.12 1.45 -2.10
C TYR A 82 -14.19 0.20 -2.97
N VAL A 83 -15.33 -0.05 -3.62
CA VAL A 83 -15.51 -1.20 -4.53
C VAL A 83 -14.86 -0.86 -5.89
N TRP A 84 -14.51 -1.88 -6.69
CA TRP A 84 -14.08 -1.70 -8.08
C TRP A 84 -15.14 -0.95 -8.91
N VAL A 85 -15.11 0.37 -8.85
CA VAL A 85 -15.93 1.21 -9.71
C VAL A 85 -15.03 1.67 -10.86
N VAL A 86 -15.45 1.38 -12.09
CA VAL A 86 -14.83 1.98 -13.27
C VAL A 86 -15.47 3.36 -13.44
N ARG A 87 -14.71 4.42 -13.16
CA ARG A 87 -15.08 5.79 -13.54
C ARG A 87 -14.11 6.26 -14.61
N ASP A 88 -14.64 6.82 -15.70
CA ASP A 88 -13.83 7.34 -16.82
C ASP A 88 -12.79 6.34 -17.36
N SER A 89 -13.19 5.07 -17.47
CA SER A 89 -12.32 3.96 -17.89
C SER A 89 -11.10 3.71 -16.97
N LYS A 90 -11.09 4.26 -15.75
CA LYS A 90 -10.07 4.02 -14.72
C LYS A 90 -10.69 3.30 -13.53
N ARG A 91 -10.07 2.20 -13.11
CA ARG A 91 -10.45 1.44 -11.92
C ARG A 91 -10.09 2.27 -10.68
N GLN A 92 -11.07 2.60 -9.84
CA GLN A 92 -10.95 3.57 -8.73
C GLN A 92 -10.18 3.06 -7.50
N ILE A 93 -9.87 1.76 -7.40
CA ILE A 93 -8.90 1.26 -6.41
C ILE A 93 -7.48 1.53 -6.96
N SER A 94 -7.12 2.80 -7.11
CA SER A 94 -5.82 3.22 -7.63
C SER A 94 -4.91 3.69 -6.51
N ALA A 95 -4.48 2.75 -5.66
CA ALA A 95 -3.07 2.71 -5.26
C ALA A 95 -2.23 2.01 -6.37
N MET A 96 -2.68 2.12 -7.62
CA MET A 96 -2.05 1.44 -8.77
C MET A 96 -0.85 2.21 -9.29
N ASN A 97 -0.84 3.53 -9.10
CA ASN A 97 0.28 4.36 -9.48
C ASN A 97 1.10 4.69 -8.23
N MET A 98 2.39 4.41 -8.30
CA MET A 98 3.38 4.94 -7.38
C MET A 98 3.38 6.45 -7.54
N GLU A 99 2.96 7.18 -6.49
CA GLU A 99 3.10 8.64 -6.45
C GLU A 99 4.48 9.03 -5.91
N PRO A 100 5.08 10.14 -6.37
CA PRO A 100 6.39 10.59 -5.89
C PRO A 100 6.48 10.76 -4.36
N SER A 101 5.39 11.23 -3.75
CA SER A 101 5.29 11.44 -2.29
C SER A 101 5.23 10.12 -1.51
N ILE A 102 4.56 9.10 -2.06
CA ILE A 102 4.49 7.76 -1.47
C ILE A 102 5.83 7.03 -1.65
N LEU A 103 6.43 7.13 -2.84
CA LEU A 103 7.76 6.60 -3.12
C LEU A 103 8.81 7.17 -2.16
N LYS A 104 8.76 8.47 -1.90
CA LYS A 104 9.65 9.11 -0.91
C LYS A 104 9.51 8.48 0.47
N LYS A 105 8.27 8.24 0.93
CA LYS A 105 8.01 7.55 2.20
C LYS A 105 8.59 6.13 2.20
N TYR A 106 8.50 5.38 1.10
CA TYR A 106 9.12 4.05 1.01
C TYR A 106 10.65 4.11 1.06
N LEU A 107 11.28 5.10 0.41
CA LEU A 107 12.71 5.30 0.52
C LEU A 107 13.13 5.69 1.95
N ASP A 108 12.36 6.53 2.63
CA ASP A 108 12.59 6.87 4.04
C ASP A 108 12.42 5.64 4.96
N LEU A 109 11.45 4.78 4.66
CA LEU A 109 11.27 3.49 5.34
C LEU A 109 12.38 2.49 5.03
N LEU A 110 12.99 2.55 3.85
CA LEU A 110 14.14 1.72 3.50
C LEU A 110 15.39 2.20 4.24
N LEU A 111 15.58 3.51 4.37
CA LEU A 111 16.66 4.14 5.13
C LEU A 111 16.56 3.83 6.64
N ARG A 112 15.37 3.91 7.24
CA ARG A 112 15.15 3.70 8.69
C ARG A 112 16.10 4.56 9.54
N ALA A 113 16.90 3.90 10.40
CA ALA A 113 17.89 4.50 11.27
C ALA A 113 19.30 4.50 10.65
N ASP A 114 19.47 3.94 9.44
CA ASP A 114 20.76 3.95 8.75
C ASP A 114 21.02 5.35 8.16
N ASP A 115 22.28 5.68 7.91
CA ASP A 115 22.67 6.96 7.30
C ASP A 115 22.64 6.92 5.77
N GLU A 116 22.58 5.71 5.19
CA GLU A 116 22.59 5.49 3.75
C GLU A 116 21.81 4.24 3.33
N ILE A 117 21.29 4.27 2.10
CA ILE A 117 20.71 3.13 1.42
C ILE A 117 21.78 2.58 0.47
N HIS A 118 22.33 1.41 0.79
CA HIS A 118 23.18 0.67 -0.14
C HIS A 118 22.37 0.09 -1.30
N TYR A 119 23.00 0.00 -2.47
CA TYR A 119 22.40 -0.49 -3.71
C TYR A 119 21.77 -1.87 -3.53
N GLU A 120 22.41 -2.80 -2.84
CA GLU A 120 21.92 -4.17 -2.65
C GLU A 120 20.60 -4.19 -1.89
N LYS A 121 20.43 -3.29 -0.91
CA LYS A 121 19.21 -3.13 -0.14
C LYS A 121 18.09 -2.52 -0.99
N PHE A 122 18.44 -1.57 -1.85
CA PHE A 122 17.50 -1.02 -2.83
C PHE A 122 17.10 -2.04 -3.89
N GLU A 123 18.06 -2.81 -4.41
CA GLU A 123 17.84 -3.84 -5.42
C GLU A 123 16.86 -4.89 -4.90
N HIS A 124 17.09 -5.43 -3.70
CA HIS A 124 16.14 -6.38 -3.10
C HIS A 124 14.74 -5.77 -2.94
N PHE A 125 14.64 -4.52 -2.49
CA PHE A 125 13.34 -3.84 -2.38
C PHE A 125 12.66 -3.65 -3.74
N PHE A 126 13.43 -3.26 -4.76
CA PHE A 126 12.93 -2.94 -6.10
C PHE A 126 12.45 -4.20 -6.83
N GLU A 127 13.25 -5.27 -6.78
CA GLU A 127 12.93 -6.57 -7.38
C GLU A 127 11.73 -7.23 -6.67
N ASP A 128 11.66 -7.20 -5.33
CA ASP A 128 10.46 -7.67 -4.60
C ASP A 128 9.21 -6.88 -5.00
N ALA A 129 9.33 -5.56 -5.17
CA ALA A 129 8.21 -4.71 -5.55
C ALA A 129 7.73 -4.95 -6.99
N LEU A 130 8.59 -5.47 -7.87
CA LEU A 130 8.31 -5.68 -9.29
C LEU A 130 8.34 -7.16 -9.72
N GLU A 131 8.40 -8.11 -8.78
CA GLU A 131 8.49 -9.56 -9.03
C GLU A 131 7.43 -10.06 -10.03
N GLN A 132 6.24 -9.46 -10.03
CA GLN A 132 5.12 -9.83 -10.92
C GLN A 132 5.27 -9.29 -12.36
N TYR A 133 6.25 -8.44 -12.64
CA TYR A 133 6.42 -7.67 -13.87
C TYR A 133 7.77 -7.95 -14.57
N PRO A 134 8.04 -9.16 -15.10
CA PRO A 134 9.35 -9.56 -15.64
C PRO A 134 9.91 -8.68 -16.78
N ASP A 135 9.10 -7.84 -17.42
CA ASP A 135 9.55 -6.77 -18.32
C ASP A 135 9.55 -5.42 -17.58
N HIS A 136 10.48 -5.28 -16.62
CA HIS A 136 10.74 -4.04 -15.91
C HIS A 136 12.18 -3.55 -16.12
N THR A 137 12.39 -2.25 -15.92
CA THR A 137 13.72 -1.64 -15.87
C THR A 137 14.56 -2.29 -14.79
N SER A 138 15.88 -2.43 -15.00
CA SER A 138 16.77 -3.01 -13.98
C SER A 138 16.83 -2.14 -12.71
N ALA A 139 16.99 -2.78 -11.54
CA ALA A 139 17.22 -2.06 -10.29
C ALA A 139 18.40 -1.08 -10.36
N ARG A 140 19.46 -1.43 -11.09
CA ARG A 140 20.63 -0.56 -11.32
C ARG A 140 20.25 0.76 -11.99
N GLU A 141 19.54 0.68 -13.10
CA GLU A 141 19.11 1.85 -13.85
C GLU A 141 18.12 2.69 -13.03
N ALA A 142 17.23 2.05 -12.27
CA ALA A 142 16.32 2.73 -11.35
C ALA A 142 17.06 3.44 -10.19
N PHE A 143 18.11 2.84 -9.65
CA PHE A 143 18.92 3.43 -8.58
C PHE A 143 19.75 4.63 -9.09
N ASP A 144 20.29 4.53 -10.30
CA ASP A 144 21.06 5.59 -10.95
C ASP A 144 20.20 6.86 -11.20
N VAL A 145 18.86 6.75 -11.25
CA VAL A 145 17.96 7.91 -11.29
C VAL A 145 18.00 8.70 -9.98
N LEU A 146 18.23 8.04 -8.84
CA LEU A 146 18.24 8.66 -7.52
C LEU A 146 19.59 9.29 -7.19
N THR A 147 20.68 8.66 -7.63
CA THR A 147 22.05 9.13 -7.36
C THR A 147 22.45 10.27 -8.31
N ASP A 148 23.53 10.99 -7.98
CA ASP A 148 24.04 12.07 -8.83
C ASP A 148 25.05 11.57 -9.87
N LYS A 149 25.53 10.34 -9.71
CA LYS A 149 26.52 9.71 -10.58
C LYS A 149 26.12 8.27 -10.89
N PRO A 150 26.11 7.86 -12.17
CA PRO A 150 25.93 6.47 -12.54
C PRO A 150 27.01 5.60 -11.89
N GLY A 151 26.64 4.43 -11.40
CA GLY A 151 27.59 3.52 -10.73
C GLY A 151 27.78 3.78 -9.24
N GLN A 152 27.15 4.81 -8.65
CA GLN A 152 27.18 5.03 -7.21
C GLN A 152 26.43 3.90 -6.47
N THR A 153 27.02 3.39 -5.39
CA THR A 153 26.50 2.23 -4.63
C THR A 153 25.67 2.64 -3.41
N GLU A 154 25.65 3.93 -3.07
CA GLU A 154 25.04 4.45 -1.84
C GLU A 154 24.22 5.71 -2.11
N LEU A 155 23.06 5.79 -1.48
CA LEU A 155 22.23 7.00 -1.41
C LEU A 155 22.16 7.47 0.04
N THR A 156 22.80 8.59 0.34
CA THR A 156 22.87 9.13 1.71
C THR A 156 21.56 9.80 2.14
N ARG A 157 21.35 9.91 3.46
CA ARG A 157 20.22 10.63 4.06
C ARG A 157 20.10 12.05 3.53
N ASP A 158 21.21 12.80 3.47
CA ASP A 158 21.22 14.17 2.97
C ASP A 158 20.77 14.27 1.51
N GLN A 159 21.21 13.32 0.67
CA GLN A 159 20.77 13.24 -0.73
C GLN A 159 19.29 12.88 -0.84
N LEU A 160 18.79 12.02 0.04
CA LEU A 160 17.38 11.63 0.07
C LEU A 160 16.49 12.80 0.56
N GLU A 161 16.88 13.50 1.62
CA GLU A 161 16.14 14.65 2.15
C GLU A 161 16.08 15.81 1.15
N ASN A 162 17.17 16.04 0.43
CA ASN A 162 17.29 17.09 -0.58
C ASN A 162 17.03 16.59 -2.02
N ILE A 163 16.37 15.44 -2.15
CA ILE A 163 16.14 14.84 -3.47
C ILE A 163 15.29 15.75 -4.35
N LYS A 164 15.73 15.94 -5.60
CA LYS A 164 14.99 16.78 -6.54
C LYS A 164 13.66 16.11 -6.90
N PRO A 165 12.53 16.84 -6.92
CA PRO A 165 11.21 16.26 -7.22
C PRO A 165 11.12 15.51 -8.54
N ASN A 166 11.87 15.95 -9.56
CA ASN A 166 11.91 15.30 -10.86
C ASN A 166 12.51 13.88 -10.83
N LYS A 167 13.47 13.60 -9.93
CA LYS A 167 14.04 12.25 -9.74
C LYS A 167 12.97 11.30 -9.20
N LEU A 168 12.19 11.74 -8.21
CA LEU A 168 11.07 10.98 -7.65
C LEU A 168 9.97 10.75 -8.70
N VAL A 169 9.65 11.76 -9.51
CA VAL A 169 8.70 11.61 -10.63
C VAL A 169 9.20 10.59 -11.64
N HIS A 170 10.49 10.63 -11.99
CA HIS A 170 11.06 9.69 -12.94
C HIS A 170 11.03 8.26 -12.41
N LEU A 171 11.50 8.03 -11.18
CA LEU A 171 11.45 6.69 -10.58
C LEU A 171 10.01 6.19 -10.41
N SER A 172 9.08 7.08 -10.04
CA SER A 172 7.66 6.71 -9.95
C SER A 172 7.07 6.26 -11.30
N ARG A 173 7.54 6.85 -12.41
CA ARG A 173 7.17 6.38 -13.76
C ARG A 173 7.72 5.00 -14.05
N ILE A 174 8.95 4.68 -13.66
CA ILE A 174 9.52 3.34 -13.85
C ILE A 174 8.63 2.27 -13.18
N PHE A 175 8.22 2.49 -11.93
CA PHE A 175 7.29 1.60 -11.22
C PHE A 175 5.94 1.47 -11.94
N ASN A 176 5.43 2.56 -12.50
CA ASN A 176 4.13 2.58 -13.17
C ASN A 176 4.18 1.96 -14.57
N ASP A 177 5.29 2.16 -15.29
CA ASP A 177 5.48 1.69 -16.66
C ASP A 177 5.58 0.16 -16.71
N ALA A 178 6.30 -0.44 -15.76
CA ALA A 178 6.36 -1.89 -15.57
C ALA A 178 4.95 -2.52 -15.47
N ARG A 179 4.03 -1.83 -14.79
CA ARG A 179 2.64 -2.26 -14.65
C ARG A 179 1.83 -2.08 -15.93
N THR A 180 2.00 -0.95 -16.62
CA THR A 180 1.23 -0.68 -17.84
C THR A 180 1.64 -1.53 -19.04
N LYS A 181 2.92 -1.92 -19.14
CA LYS A 181 3.41 -2.79 -20.22
C LYS A 181 2.76 -4.18 -20.18
N GLN A 182 2.51 -4.74 -19.00
CA GLN A 182 1.76 -5.99 -18.84
C GLN A 182 0.24 -5.84 -18.98
N GLY A 183 -0.32 -4.64 -18.76
CA GLY A 183 -1.76 -4.36 -18.86
C GLY A 183 -2.37 -4.48 -20.27
N ASN A 184 -1.55 -4.75 -21.29
CA ASN A 184 -2.01 -5.01 -22.67
C ASN A 184 -2.36 -6.46 -22.96
N PHE A 185 -2.31 -7.37 -21.98
CA PHE A 185 -2.73 -8.76 -22.18
C PHE A 185 -4.04 -9.10 -21.46
N VAL A 186 -5.00 -9.48 -22.31
CA VAL A 186 -6.21 -10.27 -22.06
C VAL A 186 -7.42 -9.48 -21.54
N ARG A 187 -8.12 -8.83 -22.48
CA ARG A 187 -9.60 -8.87 -22.51
C ARG A 187 -10.00 -10.33 -22.72
N ASP A 188 -10.04 -11.12 -21.66
CA ASP A 188 -10.85 -12.34 -21.71
C ASP A 188 -12.29 -11.89 -21.54
N GLU A 189 -13.01 -12.00 -22.64
CA GLU A 189 -14.47 -11.94 -22.69
C GLU A 189 -15.03 -12.97 -21.72
N LEU A 190 -15.68 -12.49 -20.66
CA LEU A 190 -16.73 -13.20 -19.93
C LEU A 190 -17.88 -12.22 -19.68
#